data_AF-A0A2Z2NGK4-F1
#
_entry.id   AF-A0A2Z2NGK4-F1
#
_cell.length_a   1.000
_cell.length_b   1.000
_cell.length_c   1.000
_cell.angle_alpha   90.00
_cell.angle_beta   90.00
_cell.angle_gamma   90.00
#
_symmetry.space_group_name_H-M   'P 1'
#
loop_
_entity.id
_entity.type
_entity.pdbx_description
1 polymer ?
#
loop_
_entity_poly.entity_id
_entity_poly.type
_entity_poly.pdbx_seq_one_letter_code
_entity_poly.pdbx_strand_id
1 'polypeptide(L)'
;MSKSLMVAAGSGLVALAVTLWLWHSPGAERGVVNESPDVAKGLAKADSSAVENGSPFSTVAEQTINAPVTVTPQATTGGTTATAPPALPALDVSLIAQTAMSDADYEALVARLKTDPALLLQLVDEFRQEQNPERLALLARLLGEAGGADVTQLASELIFSGNDTSRELGLQILRQVQPGNTEARSIASGLLATEVEPKVLMSTLTVLASPGTVDEGSRALLGDQVALLASHENAGVRGVSLDILSRWSTDGRDTPVLINALQDPEPRVRESAAYALVGHEDASETVIQSLLIVLRNADEQKATRRAALMALRSFALNAELQSELQTVERELDTVIR
;
A
#
# COMPACT_ATOMS: atom_id res chain seq x y z
N MET A 1 -8.11 -26.47 -65.96
CA MET A 1 -9.46 -25.90 -66.10
C MET A 1 -10.49 -26.99 -65.80
N SER A 2 -11.24 -26.89 -64.71
CA SER A 2 -12.47 -27.68 -64.48
C SER A 2 -13.43 -26.87 -63.60
N LYS A 3 -14.72 -27.23 -63.60
CA LYS A 3 -15.84 -26.37 -63.19
C LYS A 3 -16.29 -26.58 -61.73
N SER A 4 -16.97 -25.56 -61.22
CA SER A 4 -17.70 -25.52 -59.94
C SER A 4 -18.85 -26.54 -59.85
N LEU A 5 -19.15 -27.05 -58.64
CA LEU A 5 -20.49 -27.01 -58.03
C LEU A 5 -20.54 -27.60 -56.59
N MET A 6 -21.15 -26.82 -55.67
CA MET A 6 -21.92 -27.16 -54.44
C MET A 6 -21.53 -28.34 -53.50
N VAL A 7 -21.54 -28.09 -52.18
CA VAL A 7 -22.69 -28.34 -51.25
C VAL A 7 -22.37 -27.73 -49.86
N ALA A 8 -23.39 -27.40 -49.06
CA ALA A 8 -23.27 -26.69 -47.76
C ALA A 8 -23.65 -27.58 -46.55
N ALA A 9 -23.19 -27.22 -45.33
CA ALA A 9 -23.89 -27.47 -44.05
C ALA A 9 -23.15 -26.87 -42.83
N GLY A 10 -23.90 -26.28 -41.87
CA GLY A 10 -23.44 -25.93 -40.50
C GLY A 10 -22.47 -24.73 -40.38
N SER A 11 -22.54 -23.85 -39.39
CA SER A 11 -23.37 -23.74 -38.17
C SER A 11 -23.57 -22.24 -37.87
N GLY A 12 -24.69 -21.79 -37.31
CA GLY A 12 -24.90 -21.81 -35.86
C GLY A 12 -24.73 -20.39 -35.26
N LEU A 13 -25.66 -19.49 -35.59
CA LEU A 13 -25.72 -18.12 -35.07
C LEU A 13 -26.49 -18.10 -33.74
N VAL A 14 -25.89 -17.58 -32.66
CA VAL A 14 -26.63 -17.18 -31.45
C VAL A 14 -26.16 -15.78 -31.06
N ALA A 15 -27.07 -14.81 -31.20
CA ALA A 15 -26.85 -13.44 -30.76
C ALA A 15 -27.19 -13.28 -29.28
N LEU A 16 -26.50 -12.37 -28.58
CA LEU A 16 -26.92 -11.95 -27.24
C LEU A 16 -28.29 -11.26 -27.30
N ALA A 17 -29.21 -11.70 -26.45
CA ALA A 17 -30.41 -10.96 -26.10
C ALA A 17 -30.40 -10.73 -24.58
N VAL A 18 -30.07 -9.50 -24.16
CA VAL A 18 -30.22 -9.05 -22.78
C VAL A 18 -31.60 -8.42 -22.63
N THR A 19 -32.49 -9.07 -21.88
CA THR A 19 -33.80 -8.50 -21.53
C THR A 19 -33.80 -7.95 -20.12
N LEU A 20 -33.95 -6.62 -20.03
CA LEU A 20 -34.24 -5.89 -18.81
C LEU A 20 -35.49 -6.46 -18.10
N TRP A 21 -35.45 -6.66 -16.78
CA TRP A 21 -36.64 -6.98 -15.99
C TRP A 21 -36.99 -5.81 -15.07
N LEU A 22 -38.03 -5.08 -15.46
CA LEU A 22 -38.72 -4.08 -14.65
C LEU A 22 -40.00 -4.72 -14.12
N TRP A 23 -40.27 -4.59 -12.82
CA TRP A 23 -41.64 -4.74 -12.33
C TRP A 23 -42.03 -3.62 -11.36
N HIS A 24 -43.32 -3.31 -11.38
CA HIS A 24 -43.93 -2.10 -10.86
C HIS A 24 -45.34 -2.48 -10.41
N SER A 25 -45.80 -1.99 -9.26
CA SER A 25 -47.25 -1.87 -8.94
C SER A 25 -47.50 -1.04 -7.65
N PRO A 26 -48.69 -0.43 -7.47
CA PRO A 26 -48.78 0.90 -6.82
C PRO A 26 -49.91 1.12 -5.77
N GLY A 27 -49.89 2.29 -5.11
CA GLY A 27 -51.04 2.96 -4.45
C GLY A 27 -51.43 2.45 -3.04
N ALA A 28 -52.04 3.23 -2.14
CA ALA A 28 -52.47 4.65 -2.11
C ALA A 28 -52.72 5.06 -0.62
N GLU A 29 -53.27 6.21 -0.15
CA GLU A 29 -53.95 7.39 -0.76
C GLU A 29 -53.42 8.75 -0.21
N ARG A 30 -54.21 9.48 0.61
CA ARG A 30 -54.01 10.88 1.08
C ARG A 30 -54.79 11.18 2.38
N GLY A 31 -54.39 12.20 3.13
CA GLY A 31 -55.14 12.78 4.27
C GLY A 31 -54.35 13.86 5.04
N VAL A 32 -54.27 15.10 4.56
CA VAL A 32 -55.10 16.28 4.97
C VAL A 32 -54.63 17.00 6.27
N VAL A 33 -53.98 18.15 6.06
CA VAL A 33 -54.13 19.48 6.72
C VAL A 33 -54.34 19.57 8.24
N ASN A 34 -53.46 20.33 8.93
CA ASN A 34 -53.90 21.41 9.82
C ASN A 34 -52.88 22.57 9.88
N GLU A 35 -53.37 23.79 10.15
CA GLU A 35 -52.61 25.05 10.11
C GLU A 35 -52.12 25.52 11.51
N SER A 36 -51.20 26.48 11.52
CA SER A 36 -50.61 27.14 12.71
C SER A 36 -51.61 28.06 13.46
N PRO A 37 -51.23 28.67 14.61
CA PRO A 37 -50.58 29.98 14.52
C PRO A 37 -49.53 30.34 15.62
N ASP A 38 -48.82 31.44 15.35
CA ASP A 38 -48.15 32.40 16.26
C ASP A 38 -47.15 31.95 17.36
N VAL A 39 -45.89 32.39 17.22
CA VAL A 39 -45.40 33.61 17.92
C VAL A 39 -44.42 34.36 17.00
N ALA A 40 -44.57 35.69 16.87
CA ALA A 40 -43.65 36.55 16.12
C ALA A 40 -42.99 37.64 16.98
N LYS A 41 -41.77 38.05 16.55
CA LYS A 41 -40.85 39.13 17.00
C LYS A 41 -39.55 38.59 17.63
N GLY A 42 -38.36 38.97 17.18
CA GLY A 42 -37.99 39.85 16.06
C GLY A 42 -36.48 40.16 16.06
N LEU A 43 -36.02 41.04 15.15
CA LEU A 43 -34.62 41.46 14.90
C LEU A 43 -33.77 40.39 14.16
N ALA A 44 -32.84 40.72 13.25
CA ALA A 44 -32.70 41.89 12.37
C ALA A 44 -31.75 41.48 11.20
N LYS A 45 -31.85 42.14 10.04
CA LYS A 45 -31.05 41.85 8.83
C LYS A 45 -29.55 42.14 9.02
N ALA A 46 -28.69 41.32 8.39
CA ALA A 46 -27.50 41.77 7.66
C ALA A 46 -27.10 40.73 6.58
N ASP A 47 -26.72 41.23 5.40
CA ASP A 47 -26.55 40.50 4.14
C ASP A 47 -25.57 39.32 4.09
N SER A 48 -25.91 38.34 3.25
CA SER A 48 -25.01 37.30 2.74
C SER A 48 -24.46 37.69 1.37
N SER A 49 -23.15 37.59 1.15
CA SER A 49 -22.56 37.59 -0.20
C SER A 49 -21.51 36.48 -0.34
N ALA A 50 -21.48 35.91 -1.55
CA ALA A 50 -20.84 34.64 -1.91
C ALA A 50 -19.32 34.56 -1.65
N VAL A 51 -18.86 33.33 -1.37
CA VAL A 51 -17.46 32.93 -1.52
C VAL A 51 -17.34 32.18 -2.85
N GLU A 52 -16.65 32.76 -3.82
CA GLU A 52 -16.23 32.04 -5.03
C GLU A 52 -14.86 31.36 -4.83
N ASN A 53 -14.72 30.16 -5.39
CA ASN A 53 -13.46 29.40 -5.36
C ASN A 53 -12.44 29.99 -6.35
N GLY A 54 -11.22 30.28 -5.87
CA GLY A 54 -10.07 30.61 -6.71
C GLY A 54 -8.95 29.56 -6.55
N SER A 55 -8.49 28.97 -7.65
CA SER A 55 -7.42 27.94 -7.65
C SER A 55 -6.04 28.52 -7.31
N PRO A 56 -5.12 27.74 -6.70
CA PRO A 56 -3.86 28.23 -6.14
C PRO A 56 -2.74 28.51 -7.16
N PHE A 57 -2.99 28.37 -8.46
CA PHE A 57 -2.00 28.60 -9.52
C PHE A 57 -2.22 29.96 -10.20
N SER A 58 -1.62 31.00 -9.64
CA SER A 58 -1.40 32.27 -10.35
C SER A 58 -0.12 32.94 -9.87
N THR A 59 0.84 33.00 -10.77
CA THR A 59 2.15 33.64 -10.60
C THR A 59 2.01 35.15 -10.38
N VAL A 60 2.74 35.71 -9.43
CA VAL A 60 2.97 37.16 -9.32
C VAL A 60 4.43 37.45 -9.62
N ALA A 61 4.65 38.24 -10.66
CA ALA A 61 5.96 38.78 -11.01
C ALA A 61 6.25 40.10 -10.26
N GLU A 62 7.54 40.32 -10.01
CA GLU A 62 8.21 41.61 -9.87
C GLU A 62 7.49 42.78 -9.15
N GLN A 63 7.96 43.10 -7.94
CA GLN A 63 7.98 44.47 -7.45
C GLN A 63 9.42 44.95 -7.24
N THR A 64 9.84 45.85 -8.11
CA THR A 64 11.15 46.54 -8.08
C THR A 64 11.19 47.63 -7.03
N ILE A 65 12.08 47.55 -6.03
CA ILE A 65 12.48 48.71 -5.20
C ILE A 65 13.99 48.69 -4.91
N ASN A 66 14.68 49.66 -5.52
CA ASN A 66 15.98 50.27 -5.15
C ASN A 66 17.29 49.44 -5.11
N ALA A 67 18.31 50.04 -5.73
CA ALA A 67 19.74 49.75 -5.59
C ALA A 67 20.51 51.10 -5.58
N PRO A 68 21.83 51.15 -5.27
CA PRO A 68 22.67 50.16 -4.60
C PRO A 68 23.32 50.71 -3.31
N VAL A 69 23.71 49.83 -2.38
CA VAL A 69 24.72 50.16 -1.36
C VAL A 69 25.97 49.33 -1.63
N THR A 70 27.03 50.00 -2.08
CA THR A 70 28.32 49.37 -2.37
C THR A 70 29.06 49.06 -1.07
N VAL A 71 28.95 47.83 -0.57
CA VAL A 71 29.75 47.35 0.56
C VAL A 71 30.97 46.60 0.02
N THR A 72 32.14 47.24 0.08
CA THR A 72 33.41 46.66 -0.30
C THR A 72 33.78 45.52 0.67
N PRO A 73 33.98 44.27 0.23
CA PRO A 73 34.47 43.22 1.11
C PRO A 73 35.96 43.44 1.41
N GLN A 74 36.25 43.94 2.61
CA GLN A 74 37.63 44.13 3.07
C GLN A 74 38.23 42.76 3.45
N ALA A 75 39.18 42.29 2.66
CA ALA A 75 39.84 41.01 2.89
C ALA A 75 40.63 41.00 4.21
N THR A 76 40.13 40.28 5.21
CA THR A 76 40.91 39.89 6.40
C THR A 76 41.55 38.52 6.15
N THR A 77 42.87 38.51 5.98
CA THR A 77 43.70 37.32 5.80
C THR A 77 43.88 36.55 7.11
N GLY A 78 42.77 36.00 7.63
CA GLY A 78 42.75 35.06 8.75
C GLY A 78 43.01 33.63 8.28
N GLY A 79 44.27 33.29 8.03
CA GLY A 79 44.65 31.96 7.57
C GLY A 79 44.49 30.87 8.63
N THR A 80 43.34 30.22 8.65
CA THR A 80 43.18 28.86 9.18
C THR A 80 42.79 27.95 8.03
N THR A 81 43.76 27.26 7.44
CA THR A 81 43.48 26.17 6.50
C THR A 81 42.84 25.03 7.29
N ALA A 82 41.52 25.06 7.39
CA ALA A 82 40.73 23.86 7.64
C ALA A 82 40.97 22.95 6.44
N THR A 83 41.95 22.06 6.56
CA THR A 83 42.25 21.05 5.55
C THR A 83 40.97 20.28 5.29
N ALA A 84 40.39 20.42 4.10
CA ALA A 84 39.29 19.57 3.68
C ALA A 84 39.74 18.11 3.88
N PRO A 85 38.88 17.23 4.42
CA PRO A 85 39.23 15.82 4.57
C PRO A 85 39.71 15.29 3.22
N PRO A 86 40.76 14.43 3.20
CA PRO A 86 41.35 13.98 1.94
C PRO A 86 40.26 13.40 1.04
N ALA A 87 40.12 13.98 -0.15
CA ALA A 87 39.13 13.54 -1.11
C ALA A 87 39.33 12.04 -1.38
N LEU A 88 38.29 11.24 -1.13
CA LEU A 88 38.32 9.81 -1.37
C LEU A 88 38.67 9.57 -2.85
N PRO A 89 39.48 8.55 -3.18
CA PRO A 89 39.93 8.31 -4.55
C PRO A 89 38.72 8.21 -5.49
N ALA A 90 38.80 8.84 -6.67
CA ALA A 90 37.72 8.82 -7.63
C ALA A 90 37.34 7.37 -7.98
N LEU A 91 36.05 7.05 -7.87
CA LEU A 91 35.49 5.75 -8.21
C LEU A 91 34.86 5.84 -9.60
N ASP A 92 35.15 4.87 -10.46
CA ASP A 92 34.50 4.75 -11.76
C ASP A 92 33.19 3.97 -11.59
N VAL A 93 32.06 4.68 -11.71
CA VAL A 93 30.72 4.09 -11.55
C VAL A 93 30.41 3.04 -12.62
N SER A 94 31.04 3.12 -13.80
CA SER A 94 30.86 2.14 -14.88
C SER A 94 31.40 0.74 -14.52
N LEU A 95 32.32 0.66 -13.55
CA LEU A 95 32.88 -0.60 -13.05
C LEU A 95 32.12 -1.17 -11.85
N ILE A 96 31.26 -0.38 -11.20
CA ILE A 96 30.46 -0.81 -10.05
C ILE A 96 29.43 -1.86 -10.51
N ALA A 97 29.28 -2.93 -9.72
CA ALA A 97 28.35 -4.04 -9.94
C ALA A 97 28.52 -4.79 -11.28
N GLN A 98 29.68 -4.69 -11.94
CA GLN A 98 30.03 -5.51 -13.12
C GLN A 98 30.35 -6.98 -12.77
N THR A 99 30.72 -7.25 -11.51
CA THR A 99 31.00 -8.58 -10.98
C THR A 99 30.51 -8.69 -9.54
N ALA A 100 30.45 -9.91 -9.00
CA ALA A 100 30.14 -10.12 -7.60
C ALA A 100 31.19 -9.42 -6.71
N MET A 101 30.71 -8.60 -5.77
CA MET A 101 31.52 -7.94 -4.75
C MET A 101 31.57 -8.80 -3.48
N SER A 102 32.59 -8.63 -2.63
CA SER A 102 32.54 -9.18 -1.28
C SER A 102 31.58 -8.35 -0.41
N ASP A 103 31.03 -8.94 0.66
CA ASP A 103 30.14 -8.24 1.60
C ASP A 103 30.83 -7.00 2.20
N ALA A 104 32.14 -7.08 2.47
CA ALA A 104 32.93 -5.96 3.01
C ALA A 104 33.12 -4.82 1.98
N ASP A 105 33.35 -5.15 0.71
CA ASP A 105 33.45 -4.12 -0.35
C ASP A 105 32.08 -3.46 -0.60
N TYR A 106 31.00 -4.24 -0.51
CA TYR A 106 29.63 -3.78 -0.63
C TYR A 106 29.27 -2.81 0.51
N GLU A 107 29.52 -3.18 1.76
CA GLU A 107 29.29 -2.32 2.93
C GLU A 107 30.11 -1.02 2.85
N ALA A 108 31.38 -1.11 2.44
CA ALA A 108 32.25 0.05 2.27
C ALA A 108 31.75 1.00 1.16
N LEU A 109 31.23 0.45 0.05
CA LEU A 109 30.65 1.25 -1.04
C LEU A 109 29.35 1.92 -0.60
N VAL A 110 28.44 1.20 0.07
CA VAL A 110 27.18 1.76 0.60
C VAL A 110 27.47 2.87 1.62
N ALA A 111 28.43 2.66 2.53
CA ALA A 111 28.85 3.67 3.48
C ALA A 111 29.42 4.92 2.79
N ARG A 112 30.21 4.74 1.72
CA ARG A 112 30.71 5.87 0.91
C ARG A 112 29.58 6.63 0.22
N LEU A 113 28.67 5.93 -0.48
CA LEU A 113 27.52 6.52 -1.18
C LEU A 113 26.64 7.37 -0.25
N LYS A 114 26.47 6.96 1.01
CA LYS A 114 25.76 7.73 2.06
C LYS A 114 26.43 9.06 2.44
N THR A 115 27.72 9.22 2.13
CA THR A 115 28.54 10.39 2.52
C THR A 115 29.03 11.23 1.33
N ASP A 116 28.85 10.75 0.11
CA ASP A 116 29.35 11.35 -1.13
C ASP A 116 28.19 11.54 -2.14
N PRO A 117 27.39 12.63 -2.01
CA PRO A 117 26.23 12.86 -2.87
C PRO A 117 26.58 13.00 -4.36
N ALA A 118 27.80 13.44 -4.68
CA ALA A 118 28.26 13.54 -6.06
C ALA A 118 28.48 12.15 -6.68
N LEU A 119 29.07 11.21 -5.93
CA LEU A 119 29.18 9.82 -6.35
C LEU A 119 27.81 9.12 -6.42
N LEU A 120 26.91 9.41 -5.49
CA LEU A 120 25.54 8.88 -5.50
C LEU A 120 24.79 9.30 -6.78
N LEU A 121 24.84 10.59 -7.12
CA LEU A 121 24.20 11.12 -8.34
C LEU A 121 24.82 10.50 -9.61
N GLN A 122 26.14 10.34 -9.67
CA GLN A 122 26.81 9.64 -10.78
C GLN A 122 26.33 8.18 -10.92
N LEU A 123 26.12 7.47 -9.80
CA LEU A 123 25.62 6.10 -9.83
C LEU A 123 24.14 6.00 -10.22
N VAL A 124 23.33 7.00 -9.86
CA VAL A 124 21.94 7.15 -10.32
C VAL A 124 21.89 7.42 -11.83
N ASP A 125 22.76 8.27 -12.36
CA ASP A 125 22.82 8.56 -13.80
C ASP A 125 23.39 7.38 -14.62
N GLU A 126 24.32 6.61 -14.06
CA GLU A 126 24.76 5.32 -14.62
C GLU A 126 23.61 4.30 -14.63
N PHE A 127 22.85 4.17 -13.54
CA PHE A 127 21.68 3.30 -13.47
C PHE A 127 20.65 3.62 -14.56
N ARG A 128 20.36 4.91 -14.81
CA ARG A 128 19.41 5.35 -15.86
C ARG A 128 19.83 4.97 -17.28
N GLN A 129 21.11 4.68 -17.50
CA GLN A 129 21.68 4.33 -18.82
C GLN A 129 21.91 2.82 -19.01
N GLU A 130 21.88 2.04 -17.92
CA GLU A 130 22.08 0.60 -17.95
C GLU A 130 20.88 -0.14 -18.59
N GLN A 131 21.20 -1.17 -19.37
CA GLN A 131 20.26 -2.03 -20.10
C GLN A 131 20.35 -3.50 -19.66
N ASN A 132 21.44 -3.90 -19.00
CA ASN A 132 21.61 -5.24 -18.46
C ASN A 132 20.75 -5.41 -17.18
N PRO A 133 19.73 -6.31 -17.19
CA PRO A 133 18.83 -6.49 -16.05
C PRO A 133 19.55 -7.04 -14.80
N GLU A 134 20.62 -7.83 -14.97
CA GLU A 134 21.39 -8.37 -13.83
C GLU A 134 22.16 -7.25 -13.11
N ARG A 135 22.79 -6.34 -13.88
CA ARG A 135 23.48 -5.17 -13.31
C ARG A 135 22.49 -4.16 -12.73
N LEU A 136 21.33 -3.93 -13.36
CA LEU A 136 20.25 -3.10 -12.79
C LEU A 136 19.80 -3.63 -11.42
N ALA A 137 19.61 -4.94 -11.25
CA ALA A 137 19.19 -5.51 -9.97
C ALA A 137 20.23 -5.31 -8.85
N LEU A 138 21.52 -5.41 -9.18
CA LEU A 138 22.62 -5.15 -8.24
C LEU A 138 22.76 -3.66 -7.90
N LEU A 139 22.68 -2.77 -8.90
CA LEU A 139 22.71 -1.33 -8.70
C LEU A 139 21.49 -0.84 -7.91
N ALA A 140 20.30 -1.37 -8.18
CA ALA A 140 19.08 -1.08 -7.40
C ALA A 140 19.26 -1.43 -5.92
N ARG A 141 19.95 -2.54 -5.61
CA ARG A 141 20.26 -2.94 -4.23
C ARG A 141 21.23 -1.94 -3.56
N LEU A 142 22.31 -1.56 -4.25
CA LEU A 142 23.28 -0.57 -3.75
C LEU A 142 22.62 0.79 -3.50
N LEU A 143 21.84 1.28 -4.47
CA LEU A 143 21.13 2.56 -4.37
C LEU A 143 20.07 2.51 -3.28
N GLY A 144 19.26 1.45 -3.21
CA GLY A 144 18.23 1.28 -2.18
C GLY A 144 18.79 1.23 -0.76
N GLU A 145 19.96 0.60 -0.56
CA GLU A 145 20.60 0.59 0.75
C GLU A 145 21.37 1.89 1.06
N ALA A 146 21.85 2.62 0.06
CA ALA A 146 22.40 3.97 0.20
C ALA A 146 21.31 4.98 0.61
N GLY A 147 20.16 4.95 -0.07
CA GLY A 147 19.05 5.87 0.12
C GLY A 147 19.37 7.30 -0.31
N GLY A 148 18.65 8.27 0.26
CA GLY A 148 18.75 9.69 -0.10
C GLY A 148 17.68 10.16 -1.08
N ALA A 149 17.62 11.48 -1.29
CA ALA A 149 16.58 12.12 -2.10
C ALA A 149 16.64 11.68 -3.57
N ASP A 150 17.82 11.69 -4.18
CA ASP A 150 18.01 11.31 -5.60
C ASP A 150 17.58 9.85 -5.88
N VAL A 151 17.87 8.93 -4.94
CA VAL A 151 17.41 7.53 -5.01
C VAL A 151 15.89 7.43 -4.86
N THR A 152 15.29 8.24 -3.99
CA THR A 152 13.84 8.25 -3.77
C THR A 152 13.11 8.81 -5.00
N GLN A 153 13.68 9.84 -5.63
CA GLN A 153 13.22 10.37 -6.91
C GLN A 153 13.36 9.34 -8.03
N LEU A 154 14.50 8.66 -8.16
CA LEU A 154 14.69 7.56 -9.12
C LEU A 154 13.64 6.45 -8.93
N ALA A 155 13.38 6.04 -7.69
CA ALA A 155 12.35 5.04 -7.40
C ALA A 155 10.96 5.50 -7.89
N SER A 156 10.63 6.78 -7.68
CA SER A 156 9.38 7.39 -8.18
C SER A 156 9.33 7.43 -9.72
N GLU A 157 10.39 7.89 -10.38
CA GLU A 157 10.52 7.91 -11.85
C GLU A 157 10.28 6.51 -12.45
N LEU A 158 10.85 5.47 -11.82
CA LEU A 158 10.70 4.08 -12.22
C LEU A 158 9.25 3.56 -12.00
N ILE A 159 8.63 3.88 -10.87
CA ILE A 159 7.24 3.53 -10.52
C ILE A 159 6.23 4.16 -11.49
N PHE A 160 6.47 5.38 -11.96
CA PHE A 160 5.55 6.08 -12.88
C PHE A 160 5.96 5.98 -14.36
N SER A 161 6.94 5.13 -14.69
CA SER A 161 7.46 4.94 -16.06
C SER A 161 6.51 4.24 -17.05
N GLY A 162 5.47 3.55 -16.55
CA GLY A 162 4.60 2.71 -17.37
C GLY A 162 5.25 1.42 -17.90
N ASN A 163 6.45 1.07 -17.43
CA ASN A 163 7.13 -0.19 -17.77
C ASN A 163 7.18 -1.11 -16.54
N ASP A 164 6.72 -2.36 -16.68
CA ASP A 164 6.59 -3.30 -15.56
C ASP A 164 7.93 -3.63 -14.87
N THR A 165 9.01 -3.80 -15.63
CA THR A 165 10.34 -4.08 -15.09
C THR A 165 10.87 -2.89 -14.31
N SER A 166 10.72 -1.68 -14.86
CA SER A 166 11.07 -0.44 -14.16
C SER A 166 10.24 -0.27 -12.88
N ARG A 167 8.92 -0.50 -12.93
CA ARG A 167 8.02 -0.43 -11.76
C ARG A 167 8.46 -1.38 -10.65
N GLU A 168 8.82 -2.62 -11.01
CA GLU A 168 9.31 -3.61 -10.07
C GLU A 168 10.64 -3.21 -9.43
N LEU A 169 11.60 -2.66 -10.21
CA LEU A 169 12.85 -2.10 -9.70
C LEU A 169 12.61 -0.88 -8.79
N GLY A 170 11.72 0.03 -9.18
CA GLY A 170 11.34 1.20 -8.39
C GLY A 170 10.76 0.81 -7.02
N LEU A 171 9.86 -0.17 -6.98
CA LEU A 171 9.30 -0.71 -5.73
C LEU A 171 10.33 -1.49 -4.91
N GLN A 172 11.28 -2.20 -5.56
CA GLN A 172 12.40 -2.83 -4.86
C GLN A 172 13.27 -1.80 -4.15
N ILE A 173 13.64 -0.70 -4.83
CA ILE A 173 14.40 0.41 -4.24
C ILE A 173 13.57 1.04 -3.11
N LEU A 174 12.31 1.37 -3.37
CA LEU A 174 11.42 2.01 -2.39
C LEU A 174 11.32 1.18 -1.09
N ARG A 175 11.21 -0.16 -1.20
CA ARG A 175 11.19 -1.10 -0.05
C ARG A 175 12.48 -1.12 0.77
N GLN A 176 13.63 -0.73 0.20
CA GLN A 176 14.92 -0.71 0.91
C GLN A 176 15.23 0.65 1.54
N VAL A 177 14.79 1.74 0.90
CA VAL A 177 14.91 3.11 1.43
C VAL A 177 13.87 3.36 2.54
N GLN A 178 12.71 2.73 2.42
CA GLN A 178 11.76 2.48 3.51
C GLN A 178 12.39 1.47 4.49
N PRO A 179 12.21 1.57 5.83
CA PRO A 179 11.27 2.43 6.56
C PRO A 179 11.80 3.79 7.02
N GLY A 180 13.10 4.06 6.85
CA GLY A 180 13.75 5.27 7.37
C GLY A 180 13.36 6.56 6.65
N ASN A 181 12.65 6.47 5.53
CA ASN A 181 12.35 7.59 4.65
C ASN A 181 10.83 7.88 4.56
N THR A 182 10.43 9.07 5.03
CA THR A 182 9.03 9.53 5.01
C THR A 182 8.51 9.79 3.59
N GLU A 183 9.34 10.31 2.68
CA GLU A 183 8.96 10.55 1.29
C GLU A 183 8.70 9.23 0.56
N ALA A 184 9.56 8.22 0.77
CA ALA A 184 9.36 6.87 0.22
C ALA A 184 8.02 6.24 0.69
N ARG A 185 7.65 6.42 1.96
CA ARG A 185 6.33 6.00 2.47
C ARG A 185 5.18 6.80 1.86
N SER A 186 5.36 8.11 1.65
CA SER A 186 4.35 8.98 1.02
C SER A 186 4.09 8.56 -0.44
N ILE A 187 5.14 8.24 -1.19
CA ILE A 187 5.04 7.70 -2.56
C ILE A 187 4.24 6.38 -2.55
N ALA A 188 4.57 5.44 -1.65
CA ALA A 188 3.85 4.17 -1.55
C ALA A 188 2.37 4.35 -1.12
N SER A 189 2.08 5.25 -0.18
CA SER A 189 0.71 5.55 0.27
C SER A 189 -0.12 6.23 -0.83
N GLY A 190 0.48 7.14 -1.60
CA GLY A 190 -0.15 7.75 -2.78
C GLY A 190 -0.41 6.74 -3.90
N LEU A 191 0.51 5.78 -4.10
CA LEU A 191 0.35 4.71 -5.06
C LEU A 191 -0.78 3.74 -4.66
N LEU A 192 -0.90 3.35 -3.38
CA LEU A 192 -2.06 2.55 -2.91
C LEU A 192 -3.41 3.22 -3.17
N ALA A 193 -3.46 4.56 -3.19
CA ALA A 193 -4.71 5.30 -3.42
C ALA A 193 -5.12 5.41 -4.90
N THR A 194 -4.22 5.12 -5.83
CA THR A 194 -4.45 5.35 -7.27
C THR A 194 -4.19 4.13 -8.17
N GLU A 195 -3.44 3.14 -7.67
CA GLU A 195 -3.09 1.94 -8.42
C GLU A 195 -4.29 0.97 -8.56
N VAL A 196 -4.36 0.33 -9.74
CA VAL A 196 -5.40 -0.65 -10.09
C VAL A 196 -4.82 -2.03 -10.36
N GLU A 197 -3.52 -2.14 -10.66
CA GLU A 197 -2.89 -3.41 -10.98
C GLU A 197 -2.60 -4.25 -9.73
N PRO A 198 -3.15 -5.48 -9.60
CA PRO A 198 -3.00 -6.27 -8.39
C PRO A 198 -1.54 -6.60 -8.04
N LYS A 199 -0.67 -6.83 -9.04
CA LYS A 199 0.76 -7.10 -8.80
C LYS A 199 1.42 -5.90 -8.11
N VAL A 200 1.13 -4.68 -8.58
CA VAL A 200 1.74 -3.45 -8.06
C VAL A 200 1.14 -3.08 -6.71
N LEU A 201 -0.18 -3.25 -6.51
CA LEU A 201 -0.82 -3.13 -5.18
C LEU A 201 -0.16 -4.06 -4.15
N MET A 202 0.01 -5.35 -4.44
CA MET A 202 0.68 -6.30 -3.52
C MET A 202 2.15 -5.91 -3.24
N SER A 203 2.89 -5.45 -4.25
CA SER A 203 4.26 -4.96 -4.07
C SER A 203 4.32 -3.69 -3.23
N THR A 204 3.37 -2.77 -3.39
CA THR A 204 3.28 -1.51 -2.64
C THR A 204 2.82 -1.74 -1.20
N LEU A 205 1.87 -2.65 -0.98
CA LEU A 205 1.52 -3.16 0.36
C LEU A 205 2.76 -3.76 1.04
N THR A 206 3.60 -4.49 0.31
CA THR A 206 4.87 -5.04 0.83
C THR A 206 5.90 -3.93 1.18
N VAL A 207 5.96 -2.82 0.43
CA VAL A 207 6.76 -1.64 0.80
C VAL A 207 6.26 -1.05 2.13
N LEU A 208 4.95 -0.99 2.34
CA LEU A 208 4.37 -0.35 3.52
C LEU A 208 4.30 -1.26 4.75
N ALA A 209 4.30 -2.58 4.60
CA ALA A 209 4.05 -3.61 5.63
C ALA A 209 4.83 -3.46 6.95
N SER A 210 5.94 -2.72 6.96
CA SER A 210 6.65 -2.29 8.17
C SER A 210 6.94 -0.80 8.08
N PRO A 211 6.01 0.11 8.44
CA PRO A 211 6.12 1.55 8.16
C PRO A 211 7.20 2.27 8.99
N GLY A 212 7.87 1.56 9.89
CA GLY A 212 8.80 2.13 10.87
C GLY A 212 8.10 3.04 11.87
N THR A 213 8.83 4.03 12.37
CA THR A 213 8.26 5.06 13.23
C THR A 213 7.41 6.03 12.40
N VAL A 214 6.09 5.91 12.57
CA VAL A 214 5.07 6.87 12.10
C VAL A 214 4.27 7.36 13.31
N ASP A 215 3.76 8.59 13.23
CA ASP A 215 2.80 9.13 14.18
C ASP A 215 1.44 8.41 14.06
N GLU A 216 0.55 8.69 15.00
CA GLU A 216 -0.73 7.98 15.10
C GLU A 216 -1.71 8.32 13.98
N GLY A 217 -1.70 9.55 13.48
CA GLY A 217 -2.53 9.95 12.34
C GLY A 217 -2.08 9.26 11.05
N SER A 218 -0.77 9.24 10.81
CA SER A 218 -0.19 8.48 9.70
C SER A 218 -0.43 6.97 9.82
N ARG A 219 -0.38 6.40 11.03
CA ARG A 219 -0.68 4.98 11.26
C ARG A 219 -2.14 4.64 10.96
N ALA A 220 -3.06 5.46 11.45
CA ALA A 220 -4.50 5.29 11.18
C ALA A 220 -4.78 5.38 9.68
N LEU A 221 -4.26 6.40 8.99
CA LEU A 221 -4.43 6.55 7.53
C LEU A 221 -3.91 5.34 6.75
N LEU A 222 -2.71 4.85 7.07
CA LEU A 222 -2.17 3.65 6.42
C LEU A 222 -3.02 2.41 6.74
N GLY A 223 -3.51 2.28 7.98
CA GLY A 223 -4.44 1.22 8.38
C GLY A 223 -5.73 1.25 7.56
N ASP A 224 -6.39 2.40 7.46
CA ASP A 224 -7.61 2.61 6.69
C ASP A 224 -7.41 2.27 5.19
N GLN A 225 -6.27 2.64 4.60
CA GLN A 225 -5.92 2.29 3.22
C GLN A 225 -5.79 0.77 3.03
N VAL A 226 -5.14 0.06 3.97
CA VAL A 226 -5.00 -1.40 3.93
C VAL A 226 -6.34 -2.09 4.19
N ALA A 227 -7.15 -1.59 5.13
CA ALA A 227 -8.48 -2.10 5.44
C ALA A 227 -9.44 -2.02 4.25
N LEU A 228 -9.37 -0.94 3.45
CA LEU A 228 -10.10 -0.84 2.20
C LEU A 228 -9.71 -1.95 1.21
N LEU A 229 -8.41 -2.21 1.05
CA LEU A 229 -7.87 -3.22 0.13
C LEU A 229 -8.14 -4.67 0.57
N ALA A 230 -8.50 -4.92 1.83
CA ALA A 230 -9.02 -6.21 2.28
C ALA A 230 -10.35 -6.60 1.60
N SER A 231 -11.04 -5.68 0.92
CA SER A 231 -12.25 -5.92 0.13
C SER A 231 -12.03 -5.98 -1.40
N HIS A 232 -10.78 -5.87 -1.85
CA HIS A 232 -10.41 -5.77 -3.27
C HIS A 232 -10.81 -7.01 -4.11
N GLU A 233 -11.12 -6.87 -5.40
CA GLU A 233 -11.58 -7.99 -6.26
C GLU A 233 -10.55 -9.13 -6.38
N ASN A 234 -9.26 -8.79 -6.47
CA ASN A 234 -8.17 -9.75 -6.51
C ASN A 234 -7.87 -10.31 -5.11
N ALA A 235 -7.95 -11.63 -4.95
CA ALA A 235 -7.78 -12.30 -3.67
C ALA A 235 -6.36 -12.22 -3.08
N GLY A 236 -5.33 -12.04 -3.93
CA GLY A 236 -3.96 -11.81 -3.46
C GLY A 236 -3.82 -10.46 -2.74
N VAL A 237 -4.46 -9.41 -3.27
CA VAL A 237 -4.52 -8.09 -2.62
C VAL A 237 -5.26 -8.18 -1.28
N ARG A 238 -6.39 -8.91 -1.22
CA ARG A 238 -7.11 -9.13 0.06
C ARG A 238 -6.25 -9.84 1.09
N GLY A 239 -5.63 -10.96 0.73
CA GLY A 239 -4.76 -11.74 1.61
C GLY A 239 -3.59 -10.93 2.16
N VAL A 240 -2.82 -10.26 1.30
CA VAL A 240 -1.69 -9.41 1.72
C VAL A 240 -2.16 -8.26 2.62
N SER A 241 -3.35 -7.70 2.38
CA SER A 241 -3.92 -6.65 3.24
C SER A 241 -4.24 -7.17 4.64
N LEU A 242 -4.90 -8.33 4.75
CA LEU A 242 -5.20 -8.99 6.02
C LEU A 242 -3.93 -9.40 6.78
N ASP A 243 -2.90 -9.90 6.08
CA ASP A 243 -1.59 -10.22 6.65
C ASP A 243 -0.88 -8.98 7.24
N ILE A 244 -1.18 -7.78 6.73
CA ILE A 244 -0.66 -6.51 7.27
C ILE A 244 -1.51 -6.06 8.45
N LEU A 245 -2.85 -6.06 8.34
CA LEU A 245 -3.76 -5.72 9.45
C LEU A 245 -3.50 -6.59 10.68
N SER A 246 -3.24 -7.89 10.49
CA SER A 246 -2.80 -8.85 11.53
C SER A 246 -1.67 -8.33 12.43
N ARG A 247 -0.80 -7.46 11.91
CA ARG A 247 0.38 -6.94 12.60
C ARG A 247 0.21 -5.52 13.13
N TRP A 248 -0.81 -4.80 12.67
CA TRP A 248 -1.01 -3.37 12.95
C TRP A 248 -2.27 -3.09 13.76
N SER A 249 -3.33 -3.87 13.55
CA SER A 249 -4.66 -3.68 14.11
C SER A 249 -4.88 -4.65 15.27
N THR A 250 -4.41 -4.28 16.45
CA THR A 250 -4.71 -5.01 17.70
C THR A 250 -5.90 -4.42 18.44
N ASP A 251 -6.24 -3.16 18.20
CA ASP A 251 -7.22 -2.34 18.94
C ASP A 251 -8.68 -2.53 18.52
N GLY A 252 -8.97 -3.58 17.75
CA GLY A 252 -10.35 -3.93 17.34
C GLY A 252 -10.97 -3.08 16.23
N ARG A 253 -10.31 -2.04 15.71
CA ARG A 253 -10.86 -1.16 14.66
C ARG A 253 -11.34 -1.95 13.44
N ASP A 254 -10.53 -2.91 12.99
CA ASP A 254 -10.75 -3.66 11.77
C ASP A 254 -11.50 -4.99 11.98
N THR A 255 -11.99 -5.29 13.20
CA THR A 255 -12.73 -6.53 13.48
C THR A 255 -13.84 -6.82 12.45
N PRO A 256 -14.68 -5.86 12.01
CA PRO A 256 -15.71 -6.14 11.01
C PRO A 256 -15.16 -6.61 9.66
N VAL A 257 -13.99 -6.09 9.27
CA VAL A 257 -13.27 -6.48 8.05
C VAL A 257 -12.74 -7.91 8.18
N LEU A 258 -12.11 -8.23 9.33
CA LEU A 258 -11.58 -9.56 9.62
C LEU A 258 -12.70 -10.62 9.68
N ILE A 259 -13.81 -10.33 10.36
CA ILE A 259 -14.98 -11.23 10.42
C ILE A 259 -15.55 -11.50 9.02
N ASN A 260 -15.70 -10.46 8.19
CA ASN A 260 -16.20 -10.62 6.82
C ASN A 260 -15.25 -11.50 5.98
N ALA A 261 -13.94 -11.32 6.14
CA ALA A 261 -12.94 -12.12 5.42
C ALA A 261 -12.88 -13.60 5.85
N LEU A 262 -13.38 -13.98 7.04
CA LEU A 262 -13.60 -15.39 7.40
C LEU A 262 -14.62 -16.10 6.50
N GLN A 263 -15.41 -15.36 5.70
CA GLN A 263 -16.41 -15.89 4.76
C GLN A 263 -15.98 -15.75 3.29
N ASP A 264 -14.73 -15.33 3.02
CA ASP A 264 -14.24 -15.09 1.67
C ASP A 264 -14.29 -16.36 0.80
N PRO A 265 -14.64 -16.29 -0.50
CA PRO A 265 -14.61 -17.46 -1.38
C PRO A 265 -13.21 -18.09 -1.52
N GLU A 266 -12.12 -17.32 -1.48
CA GLU A 266 -10.76 -17.83 -1.58
C GLU A 266 -10.27 -18.37 -0.22
N PRO A 267 -9.93 -19.67 -0.11
CA PRO A 267 -9.49 -20.26 1.16
C PRO A 267 -8.28 -19.58 1.80
N ARG A 268 -7.33 -19.06 1.01
CA ARG A 268 -6.18 -18.32 1.55
C ARG A 268 -6.58 -17.01 2.24
N VAL A 269 -7.62 -16.33 1.76
CA VAL A 269 -8.11 -15.09 2.38
C VAL A 269 -8.77 -15.41 3.73
N ARG A 270 -9.53 -16.51 3.82
CA ARG A 270 -10.07 -17.02 5.09
C ARG A 270 -8.97 -17.43 6.07
N GLU A 271 -7.87 -18.02 5.58
CA GLU A 271 -6.69 -18.36 6.40
C GLU A 271 -6.04 -17.10 6.97
N SER A 272 -5.73 -16.10 6.14
CA SER A 272 -5.20 -14.80 6.60
C SER A 272 -6.13 -14.10 7.60
N ALA A 273 -7.45 -14.11 7.38
CA ALA A 273 -8.43 -13.54 8.30
C ALA A 273 -8.43 -14.24 9.67
N ALA A 274 -8.34 -15.57 9.68
CA ALA A 274 -8.27 -16.35 10.92
C ALA A 274 -6.94 -16.13 11.67
N TYR A 275 -5.82 -15.97 10.97
CA TYR A 275 -4.55 -15.59 11.59
C TYR A 275 -4.55 -14.14 12.12
N ALA A 276 -5.19 -13.21 11.41
CA ALA A 276 -5.32 -11.81 11.85
C ALA A 276 -6.08 -11.65 13.17
N LEU A 277 -6.93 -12.63 13.53
CA LEU A 277 -7.65 -12.67 14.80
C LEU A 277 -6.87 -13.36 15.94
N VAL A 278 -5.63 -13.81 15.72
CA VAL A 278 -4.79 -14.43 16.76
C VAL A 278 -4.21 -13.36 17.68
N GLY A 279 -4.61 -13.36 18.95
CA GLY A 279 -4.17 -12.37 19.93
C GLY A 279 -4.86 -11.01 19.80
N HIS A 280 -5.94 -10.93 19.04
CA HIS A 280 -6.75 -9.73 18.85
C HIS A 280 -7.46 -9.30 20.14
N GLU A 281 -7.65 -8.00 20.38
CA GLU A 281 -8.30 -7.53 21.63
C GLU A 281 -9.83 -7.75 21.63
N ASP A 282 -10.47 -7.77 20.44
CA ASP A 282 -11.90 -8.00 20.31
C ASP A 282 -12.24 -9.49 20.42
N ALA A 283 -12.48 -9.93 21.66
CA ALA A 283 -12.99 -11.26 22.00
C ALA A 283 -14.54 -11.28 22.11
N SER A 284 -15.26 -10.47 21.33
CA SER A 284 -16.72 -10.47 21.35
C SER A 284 -17.34 -11.80 20.90
N GLU A 285 -18.57 -12.06 21.34
CA GLU A 285 -19.34 -13.26 20.96
C GLU A 285 -19.42 -13.43 19.42
N THR A 286 -19.51 -12.32 18.67
CA THR A 286 -19.52 -12.34 17.20
C THR A 286 -18.22 -12.87 16.61
N VAL A 287 -17.06 -12.47 17.15
CA VAL A 287 -15.74 -12.98 16.75
C VAL A 287 -15.63 -14.46 17.09
N ILE A 288 -15.95 -14.84 18.32
CA ILE A 288 -15.90 -16.22 18.81
C ILE A 288 -16.78 -17.13 17.95
N GLN A 289 -18.04 -16.78 17.71
CA GLN A 289 -18.93 -17.60 16.89
C GLN A 289 -18.50 -17.68 15.42
N SER A 290 -17.97 -16.59 14.84
CA SER A 290 -17.45 -16.61 13.46
C SER A 290 -16.26 -17.56 13.31
N LEU A 291 -15.33 -17.56 14.27
CA LEU A 291 -14.20 -18.50 14.29
C LEU A 291 -14.65 -19.94 14.58
N LEU A 292 -15.66 -20.15 15.45
CA LEU A 292 -16.23 -21.48 15.70
C LEU A 292 -16.90 -22.06 14.44
N ILE A 293 -17.55 -21.24 13.61
CA ILE A 293 -18.10 -21.68 12.30
C ILE A 293 -16.96 -22.20 11.40
N VAL A 294 -15.87 -21.46 11.29
CA VAL A 294 -14.68 -21.88 10.50
C VAL A 294 -14.05 -23.16 11.08
N LEU A 295 -13.88 -23.23 12.40
CA LEU A 295 -13.29 -24.39 13.08
C LEU A 295 -14.12 -25.67 12.92
N ARG A 296 -15.45 -25.55 12.97
CA ARG A 296 -16.41 -26.66 12.88
C ARG A 296 -16.74 -27.07 11.44
N ASN A 297 -16.42 -26.25 10.44
CA ASN A 297 -16.62 -26.60 9.04
C ASN A 297 -15.72 -27.78 8.64
N ALA A 298 -16.31 -28.93 8.32
CA ALA A 298 -15.58 -30.13 7.94
C ALA A 298 -14.93 -30.03 6.55
N ASP A 299 -15.50 -29.22 5.66
CA ASP A 299 -15.00 -29.00 4.29
C ASP A 299 -13.93 -27.89 4.23
N GLU A 300 -13.67 -27.21 5.35
CA GLU A 300 -12.65 -26.16 5.43
C GLU A 300 -11.22 -26.72 5.45
N GLN A 301 -10.29 -25.99 4.85
CA GLN A 301 -8.89 -26.34 4.82
C GLN A 301 -8.32 -26.46 6.24
N LYS A 302 -7.53 -27.52 6.45
CA LYS A 302 -6.91 -27.85 7.73
C LYS A 302 -6.07 -26.71 8.32
N ALA A 303 -5.45 -25.91 7.46
CA ALA A 303 -4.66 -24.74 7.87
C ALA A 303 -5.55 -23.62 8.42
N THR A 304 -6.59 -23.22 7.68
CA THR A 304 -7.62 -22.26 8.11
C THR A 304 -8.31 -22.69 9.41
N ARG A 305 -8.67 -23.98 9.56
CA ARG A 305 -9.24 -24.52 10.81
C ARG A 305 -8.25 -24.41 11.99
N ARG A 306 -6.95 -24.60 11.76
CA ARG A 306 -5.92 -24.41 12.79
C ARG A 306 -5.70 -22.94 13.15
N ALA A 307 -5.72 -22.04 12.17
CA ALA A 307 -5.66 -20.60 12.44
C ALA A 307 -6.84 -20.16 13.32
N ALA A 308 -8.07 -20.62 13.00
CA ALA A 308 -9.25 -20.34 13.81
C ALA A 308 -9.16 -20.92 15.24
N LEU A 309 -8.63 -22.15 15.39
CA LEU A 309 -8.33 -22.76 16.69
C LEU A 309 -7.32 -21.92 17.49
N MET A 310 -6.23 -21.45 16.85
CA MET A 310 -5.22 -20.62 17.49
C MET A 310 -5.79 -19.28 17.96
N ALA A 311 -6.63 -18.63 17.14
CA ALA A 311 -7.31 -17.39 17.52
C ALA A 311 -8.23 -17.60 18.72
N LEU A 312 -9.11 -18.61 18.68
CA LEU A 312 -9.99 -18.96 19.78
C LEU A 312 -9.22 -19.27 21.08
N ARG A 313 -8.07 -19.95 21.00
CA ARG A 313 -7.20 -20.22 22.17
C ARG A 313 -6.53 -18.98 22.76
N SER A 314 -6.48 -17.86 22.04
CA SER A 314 -5.95 -16.59 22.56
C SER A 314 -6.96 -15.82 23.41
N PHE A 315 -8.26 -16.16 23.33
CA PHE A 315 -9.33 -15.52 24.08
C PHE A 315 -9.65 -16.20 25.42
N ALA A 316 -10.27 -15.44 26.33
CA ALA A 316 -10.76 -15.94 27.61
C ALA A 316 -12.08 -16.71 27.44
N LEU A 317 -12.01 -18.00 27.11
CA LEU A 317 -13.17 -18.87 26.89
C LEU A 317 -13.60 -19.64 28.15
N ASN A 318 -14.86 -20.09 28.18
CA ASN A 318 -15.39 -20.97 29.23
C ASN A 318 -14.83 -22.42 29.14
N ALA A 319 -15.07 -23.21 30.18
CA ALA A 319 -14.53 -24.57 30.28
C ALA A 319 -15.10 -25.53 29.22
N GLU A 320 -16.36 -25.35 28.82
CA GLU A 320 -17.00 -26.14 27.78
C GLU A 320 -16.29 -25.94 26.42
N LEU A 321 -16.10 -24.70 25.99
CA LEU A 321 -15.40 -24.37 24.75
C LEU A 321 -13.95 -24.82 24.81
N GLN A 322 -13.23 -24.62 25.92
CA GLN A 322 -11.84 -25.09 26.06
C GLN A 322 -11.73 -26.62 25.85
N SER A 323 -12.69 -27.40 26.36
CA SER A 323 -12.77 -28.85 26.17
C SER A 323 -13.07 -29.25 24.72
N GLU A 324 -13.95 -28.50 24.05
CA GLU A 324 -14.22 -28.65 22.61
C GLU A 324 -12.97 -28.38 21.78
N LEU A 325 -12.30 -27.24 21.98
CA LEU A 325 -11.08 -26.85 21.27
C LEU A 325 -9.99 -27.92 21.40
N GLN A 326 -9.75 -28.44 22.61
CA GLN A 326 -8.76 -29.49 22.85
C GLN A 326 -9.14 -30.81 22.15
N THR A 327 -10.43 -31.04 21.88
CA THR A 327 -10.90 -32.23 21.15
C THR A 327 -10.68 -32.06 19.64
N VAL A 328 -11.05 -30.91 19.08
CA VAL A 328 -10.80 -30.59 17.67
C VAL A 328 -9.29 -30.52 17.37
N GLU A 329 -8.46 -30.02 18.29
CA GLU A 329 -7.00 -30.03 18.18
C GLU A 329 -6.45 -31.46 17.99
N ARG A 330 -6.89 -32.41 18.84
CA ARG A 330 -6.52 -33.82 18.74
C ARG A 330 -6.98 -34.44 17.41
N GLU A 331 -8.17 -34.11 16.93
CA GLU A 331 -8.66 -34.57 15.63
C GLU A 331 -7.78 -34.05 14.49
N LEU A 332 -7.49 -32.74 14.46
CA LEU A 332 -6.62 -32.12 13.46
C LEU A 332 -5.21 -32.74 13.48
N ASP A 333 -4.67 -33.10 14.64
CA ASP A 333 -3.33 -33.69 14.73
C ASP A 333 -3.25 -35.18 14.37
N THR A 334 -4.33 -35.95 14.56
CA THR A 334 -4.34 -37.38 14.19
C THR A 334 -4.30 -37.61 12.68
N VAL A 335 -4.79 -36.68 11.86
CA VAL A 335 -4.76 -36.74 10.38
C VAL A 335 -3.39 -36.30 9.82
N ILE A 336 -2.29 -36.79 10.41
CA ILE A 336 -0.88 -36.59 9.96
C ILE A 336 -0.23 -37.94 9.54
N ARG A 337 -0.93 -39.06 9.71
CA ARG A 337 -0.45 -40.41 9.33
C ARG A 337 -1.07 -40.91 8.03
#